data_AF-A0A832G1I0-F1
#
_entry.id   AF-A0A832G1I0-F1
#
_cell.length_a   1.000
_cell.length_b   1.000
_cell.length_c   1.000
_cell.angle_alpha   90.00
_cell.angle_beta   90.00
_cell.angle_gamma   90.00
#
_symmetry.space_group_name_H-M   'P 1'
#
loop_
_entity.id
_entity.type
_entity.pdbx_description
1 polymer ?
#
loop_
_entity_poly.entity_id
_entity_poly.type
_entity_poly.pdbx_seq_one_letter_code
_entity_poly.pdbx_strand_id
1 'polypeptide(L)' 'MEFDLIETPIQPGTILIEASAGTGKTFALSILYLRLLVEAGLSSDQILAVTFTEAATRELRASFNKRLLAWR' A
#
# COMPACT_ATOMS: atom_id res chain seq x y z
N MET A 1 9.36 16.41 7.83
CA MET A 1 8.58 16.48 6.58
C MET A 1 7.39 15.57 6.76
N GLU A 2 6.21 16.04 6.39
CA GLU A 2 4.99 15.25 6.40
C GLU A 2 5.01 14.25 5.25
N PHE A 3 4.55 13.03 5.49
CA PHE A 3 4.52 11.98 4.47
C PHE A 3 3.31 12.19 3.56
N ASP A 4 3.55 12.54 2.30
CA ASP A 4 2.53 12.52 1.25
C ASP A 4 2.51 11.16 0.55
N LEU A 5 1.34 10.52 0.49
CA LEU A 5 1.18 9.17 -0.02
C LEU A 5 1.50 9.03 -1.52
N ILE A 6 1.35 10.10 -2.29
CA ILE A 6 1.51 10.09 -3.75
C ILE A 6 2.88 10.69 -4.13
N GLU A 7 3.21 11.84 -3.56
CA GLU A 7 4.38 12.62 -3.98
C GLU A 7 5.67 12.20 -3.28
N THR A 8 5.60 11.59 -2.09
CA THR A 8 6.82 11.17 -1.38
C THR A 8 7.48 10.02 -2.15
N PRO A 9 8.76 10.14 -2.55
CA PRO A 9 9.46 9.06 -3.23
C PRO A 9 9.60 7.81 -2.32
N ILE A 10 9.34 6.63 -2.88
CA ILE A 10 9.60 5.37 -2.18
C ILE A 10 11.08 5.03 -2.35
N GLN A 11 11.84 5.11 -1.26
CA GLN A 11 13.26 4.79 -1.24
C GLN A 11 13.52 3.43 -0.55
N PRO A 12 14.55 2.68 -0.97
CA PRO A 12 14.97 1.47 -0.26
C PRO A 12 15.37 1.79 1.19
N GLY A 13 14.99 0.91 2.11
CA GLY A 13 15.28 1.04 3.54
C GLY A 13 14.04 0.86 4.40
N THR A 14 14.14 1.29 5.66
CA THR A 14 13.04 1.21 6.63
C THR A 14 12.36 2.56 6.75
N ILE A 15 11.07 2.61 6.47
CA ILE A 15 10.25 3.81 6.60
C ILE A 15 9.18 3.53 7.66
N LEU A 16 9.10 4.39 8.68
CA LEU A 16 8.02 4.37 9.66
C LEU A 16 6.95 5.39 9.23
N ILE A 17 5.75 4.90 8.97
CA ILE A 17 4.59 5.74 8.69
C ILE A 17 3.65 5.63 9.88
N GLU A 18 3.57 6.70 10.66
CA GLU A 18 2.61 6.81 11.75
C GLU A 18 1.25 7.25 11.21
N ALA A 19 0.21 6.64 11.75
CA ALA A 19 -1.16 6.95 11.40
C ALA A 19 -2.01 6.74 12.65
N SER A 20 -3.11 7.48 12.82
CA SER A 20 -4.06 7.28 13.93
C SER A 20 -5.20 6.34 13.55
N ALA A 21 -6.04 5.95 14.51
CA ALA A 21 -7.24 5.16 14.19
C ALA A 21 -8.13 5.93 13.19
N GLY A 22 -8.69 5.23 12.20
CA GLY A 22 -9.58 5.84 11.20
C GLY A 22 -8.90 6.67 10.11
N THR A 23 -7.57 6.84 10.10
CA THR A 23 -6.87 7.66 9.09
C THR A 23 -6.54 6.90 7.79
N GLY A 24 -7.27 5.82 7.49
CA GLY A 24 -7.10 5.09 6.23
C GLY A 24 -5.80 4.28 6.09
N LYS A 25 -5.28 3.65 7.14
CA LYS A 25 -4.04 2.81 7.05
C LYS A 25 -4.11 1.75 5.95
N THR A 26 -5.22 1.02 5.88
CA THR A 26 -5.46 0.01 4.85
C THR A 26 -5.49 0.63 3.45
N PHE A 27 -6.03 1.85 3.33
CA PHE A 27 -5.99 2.62 2.09
C PHE A 27 -4.56 3.02 1.73
N ALA A 28 -3.77 3.53 2.67
CA ALA A 28 -2.38 3.90 2.45
C ALA A 28 -1.53 2.70 2.01
N LEU A 29 -1.61 1.57 2.72
CA LEU A 29 -0.98 0.32 2.31
C LEU A 29 -1.44 -0.10 0.91
N SER A 30 -2.72 0.14 0.57
CA SER A 30 -3.25 -0.23 -0.73
C SER A 30 -2.56 0.51 -1.88
N ILE A 31 -2.28 1.80 -1.67
CA ILE A 31 -1.63 2.66 -2.65
C ILE A 31 -0.13 2.37 -2.71
N LEU A 32 0.53 2.20 -1.56
CA LEU A 32 1.97 1.90 -1.52
C LEU A 32 2.32 0.63 -2.30
N TYR A 33 1.51 -0.43 -2.18
CA TYR A 33 1.71 -1.64 -2.98
C TYR A 33 1.60 -1.36 -4.49
N LEU A 34 0.60 -0.58 -4.92
CA LEU A 34 0.42 -0.23 -6.33
C LEU A 34 1.58 0.62 -6.85
N ARG A 35 2.06 1.58 -6.04
CA ARG A 35 3.25 2.38 -6.37
C ARG A 35 4.49 1.48 -6.51
N LEU A 36 4.69 0.50 -5.64
CA LEU A 36 5.78 -0.48 -5.79
C LEU A 36 5.67 -1.31 -7.08
N LEU A 37 4.46 -1.71 -7.47
CA LEU A 37 4.26 -2.42 -8.74
C LEU A 37 4.58 -1.54 -9.96
N VAL A 38 4.09 -0.29 -9.97
CA VAL A 38 4.08 0.57 -11.15
C VAL A 38 5.33 1.46 -11.25
N GLU A 39 5.74 2.09 -10.15
CA GLU A 39 6.88 3.02 -10.11
C GLU A 39 8.20 2.27 -9.95
N ALA A 40 8.24 1.24 -9.09
CA ALA A 40 9.46 0.46 -8.86
C ALA A 40 9.57 -0.79 -9.75
N GLY A 41 8.52 -1.11 -10.52
CA GLY A 41 8.51 -2.25 -11.46
C GLY A 41 8.61 -3.62 -10.77
N LEU A 42 8.26 -3.70 -9.49
CA LEU A 42 8.29 -4.96 -8.74
C LEU A 42 7.12 -5.84 -9.15
N SER A 43 7.37 -7.14 -9.24
CA SER A 43 6.32 -8.14 -9.41
C SER A 43 5.64 -8.46 -8.08
N SER A 44 4.41 -8.98 -8.14
CA SER A 44 3.60 -9.21 -6.92
C SER A 44 4.24 -10.19 -5.93
N ASP A 45 5.03 -11.15 -6.43
CA ASP A 45 5.79 -12.13 -5.64
C ASP A 45 7.03 -11.54 -4.95
N GLN A 46 7.44 -10.33 -5.34
CA GLN A 46 8.50 -9.56 -4.68
C GLN A 46 7.99 -8.64 -3.57
N ILE A 47 6.66 -8.54 -3.37
CA ILE A 47 6.05 -7.62 -2.41
C ILE A 47 5.22 -8.40 -1.37
N LEU A 48 5.62 -8.30 -0.10
CA LEU A 48 4.88 -8.86 1.03
C LEU A 48 4.16 -7.74 1.80
N ALA A 49 2.83 -7.79 1.83
CA ALA A 49 2.00 -6.98 2.72
C ALA A 49 1.40 -7.84 3.82
N VAL A 50 1.59 -7.43 5.08
CA VAL A 50 1.09 -8.15 6.26
C VAL A 50 0.11 -7.29 7.04
N THR A 51 -0.91 -7.93 7.62
CA THR A 51 -1.85 -7.27 8.53
C THR A 51 -2.08 -8.15 9.76
N PHE A 52 -2.62 -7.56 10.83
CA PHE A 52 -2.80 -8.28 12.09
C PHE A 52 -3.93 -9.32 12.06
N THR A 53 -4.93 -9.17 11.20
CA THR A 53 -6.10 -10.06 11.15
C THR A 53 -6.36 -10.56 9.74
N GLU A 54 -6.91 -11.77 9.63
CA GLU A 54 -7.31 -12.32 8.33
C GLU A 54 -8.38 -11.47 7.62
N ALA A 55 -9.26 -10.82 8.40
CA ALA A 55 -10.26 -9.91 7.87
C ALA A 55 -9.60 -8.69 7.21
N ALA A 56 -8.60 -8.08 7.85
CA ALA A 56 -7.85 -6.95 7.29
C ALA A 56 -7.05 -7.37 6.05
N THR A 57 -6.46 -8.57 6.04
CA THR A 57 -5.79 -9.12 4.84
C THR A 57 -6.77 -9.26 3.67
N ARG A 58 -7.98 -9.79 3.91
CA ARG A 58 -9.01 -9.92 2.87
C ARG A 58 -9.48 -8.55 2.35
N GLU A 59 -9.70 -7.60 3.26
CA GLU A 59 -10.09 -6.24 2.90
C GLU A 59 -9.00 -5.57 2.05
N LEU A 60 -7.74 -5.65 2.47
CA LEU A 60 -6.60 -5.10 1.72
C LEU A 60 -6.53 -5.69 0.30
N ARG A 61 -6.67 -7.02 0.17
CA ARG A 61 -6.69 -7.71 -1.12
C ARG A 61 -7.85 -7.24 -2.02
N ALA A 62 -9.06 -7.12 -1.48
CA ALA A 62 -10.20 -6.59 -2.22
C ALA A 62 -9.97 -5.14 -2.66
N SER A 63 -9.36 -4.33 -1.79
CA SER A 63 -8.97 -2.94 -2.05
C SER A 63 -8.01 -2.84 -3.25
N PHE A 64 -6.98 -3.69 -3.31
CA PHE A 64 -6.05 -3.75 -4.44
C PHE A 64 -6.75 -4.10 -5.75
N ASN A 65 -7.50 -5.21 -5.75
CA ASN A 65 -8.18 -5.71 -6.95
C ASN A 65 -9.16 -4.66 -7.51
N LYS A 66 -9.91 -3.98 -6.63
CA LYS A 66 -10.83 -2.92 -7.05
C LYS A 66 -10.10 -1.78 -7.76
N ARG A 67 -8.94 -1.36 -7.27
CA ARG A 67 -8.14 -0.27 -7.87
C ARG A 67 -7.49 -0.68 -9.18
N LEU A 68 -6.90 -1.88 -9.24
CA LEU A 68 -6.31 -2.42 -10.47
C LEU A 68 -7.35 -2.53 -11.59
N LEU A 69 -8.56 -2.98 -11.26
CA LEU A 69 -9.64 -3.06 -12.25
C LEU A 69 -10.13 -1.69 -12.70
N ALA A 70 -10.19 -0.71 -11.79
CA ALA A 70 -10.56 0.66 -12.13
C ALA A 70 -9.50 1.43 -12.94
N TRP A 71 -8.28 0.89 -13.03
CA TRP A 71 -7.19 1.47 -13.81
C TRP A 71 -7.20 1.04 -15.29
N ARG A 72 -8.04 0.07 -15.66
CA ARG A 72 -8.29 -0.32 -17.06
C ARG A 72 -9.32 0.61 -17.70
#